data_AF-A0A416HC89-F1
#
_entry.id   AF-A0A416HC89-F1
#
_cell.length_a   1.000
_cell.length_b   1.000
_cell.length_c   1.000
_cell.angle_alpha   90.00
_cell.angle_beta   90.00
_cell.angle_gamma   90.00
#
_symmetry.space_group_name_H-M   'P 1'
#
loop_
_entity.id
_entity.type
_entity.pdbx_description
1 polymer ?
#
loop_
_entity_poly.entity_id
_entity_poly.type
_entity_poly.pdbx_seq_one_letter_code
_entity_poly.pdbx_strand_id
1 'polypeptide(L)' 'MSPRTGRPTECRKDHDIKVRIDNDTHEKLLKYCQEQKITKAEAIRRGIHLVLQQK' A
#
# COMPACT_ATOMS: atom_id res chain seq x y z
N MET A 1 33.76 12.41 16.73
CA MET A 1 32.80 11.30 16.57
C MET A 1 31.70 11.77 15.64
N SER A 2 31.72 11.32 14.38
CA SER A 2 30.62 11.59 13.44
C SER A 2 29.32 11.07 14.04
N PRO A 3 28.21 11.82 14.02
CA PRO A 3 26.93 11.29 14.48
C PRO A 3 26.63 10.06 13.63
N ARG A 4 26.43 8.91 14.27
CA ARG A 4 25.89 7.73 13.60
C ARG A 4 24.44 8.04 13.27
N THR A 5 24.22 8.79 12.19
CA THR A 5 22.89 9.02 11.62
C THR A 5 22.38 7.66 11.19
N GLY A 6 21.69 6.98 12.09
CA GLY A 6 21.04 5.70 11.82
C GLY A 6 19.98 5.85 10.74
N ARG A 7 19.37 4.73 10.34
CA ARG A 7 18.23 4.77 9.43
C ARG A 7 17.12 5.62 10.08
N PRO A 8 16.62 6.68 9.42
CA PRO A 8 15.55 7.50 9.98
C PRO A 8 14.34 6.63 10.33
N THR A 9 13.95 6.66 11.60
CA THR A 9 12.90 5.79 12.18
C THR A 9 11.49 6.31 11.89
N GLU A 10 11.35 7.59 11.53
CA GLU A 10 10.08 8.31 11.43
C GLU A 10 9.09 7.75 10.38
N CYS A 11 9.56 7.03 9.35
CA CYS A 11 8.71 6.58 8.23
C CYS A 11 8.80 5.06 7.98
N ARG A 12 8.88 4.27 9.05
CA ARG A 12 8.95 2.82 8.93
C ARG A 12 7.57 2.21 8.64
N LYS A 13 7.49 1.43 7.56
CA LYS A 13 6.28 0.67 7.19
C LYS A 13 6.43 -0.71 7.81
N ASP A 14 6.04 -0.84 9.07
CA ASP A 14 6.33 -2.02 9.87
C ASP A 14 5.30 -3.15 9.71
N HIS A 15 4.14 -2.86 9.11
CA HIS A 15 3.05 -3.82 8.98
C HIS A 15 2.97 -4.39 7.56
N ASP A 16 3.21 -5.69 7.44
CA ASP A 16 2.94 -6.45 6.23
C ASP A 16 1.51 -7.01 6.22
N ILE A 17 0.81 -6.82 5.10
CA ILE A 17 -0.56 -7.31 4.89
C ILE A 17 -0.51 -8.47 3.90
N LYS A 18 -0.81 -9.69 4.37
CA LYS A 18 -0.97 -10.88 3.54
C LYS A 18 -2.44 -11.26 3.47
N VAL A 19 -3.06 -11.02 2.31
CA VAL A 19 -4.48 -11.29 2.09
C VAL A 19 -4.64 -12.12 0.82
N ARG A 20 -5.49 -13.15 0.90
CA ARG A 20 -5.94 -13.91 -0.27
C ARG A 20 -7.15 -13.20 -0.85
N ILE A 21 -7.15 -13.04 -2.17
CA ILE A 21 -8.23 -12.38 -2.89
C ILE A 21 -8.65 -13.28 -4.06
N ASP A 22 -9.90 -13.16 -4.47
CA ASP A 22 -10.44 -13.92 -5.60
C ASP A 22 -9.88 -13.42 -6.93
N ASN A 23 -9.88 -14.27 -7.95
CA ASN A 23 -9.35 -13.95 -9.27
C ASN A 23 -9.99 -12.70 -9.87
N ASP A 24 -11.32 -12.58 -9.79
CA ASP A 24 -12.07 -11.42 -10.30
C ASP A 24 -11.62 -10.11 -9.66
N THR A 25 -11.34 -10.14 -8.35
CA THR A 25 -10.88 -8.95 -7.63
C THR A 25 -9.44 -8.59 -7.97
N HIS A 26 -8.59 -9.59 -8.21
CA HIS A 26 -7.22 -9.38 -8.68
C HIS A 26 -7.18 -8.75 -10.07
N GLU A 27 -8.04 -9.20 -11.00
CA GLU A 27 -8.13 -8.61 -12.34
C GLU A 27 -8.60 -7.16 -12.31
N LYS A 28 -9.63 -6.86 -11.51
CA LYS A 28 -10.10 -5.47 -11.30
C LYS A 28 -9.00 -4.59 -10.72
N LEU A 29 -8.25 -5.11 -9.74
CA LEU A 29 -7.13 -4.40 -9.14
C LEU A 29 -6.00 -4.15 -10.15
N LEU A 30 -5.69 -5.12 -11.01
CA LEU A 30 -4.71 -4.96 -12.08
C LEU A 30 -5.12 -3.88 -13.08
N LYS A 31 -6.38 -3.90 -13.55
CA LYS A 31 -6.91 -2.87 -14.45
C LYS A 31 -6.83 -1.48 -13.82
N TYR A 32 -7.27 -1.36 -12.58
CA TYR A 32 -7.18 -0.10 -11.84
C TYR A 32 -5.73 0.41 -11.69
N CYS A 33 -4.78 -0.49 -11.42
CA CYS A 33 -3.37 -0.13 -11.35
C CYS A 33 -2.82 0.35 -12.70
N GLN A 34 -3.25 -0.27 -13.81
CA GLN A 34 -2.82 0.12 -15.16
C GLN A 34 -3.36 1.49 -15.55
N GLU A 35 -4.65 1.75 -15.32
CA GLU A 35 -5.31 3.02 -15.62
C GLU A 35 -4.71 4.19 -14.83
N GLN A 36 -4.47 3.97 -13.54
CA GLN A 36 -3.97 5.01 -12.63
C GLN A 36 -2.45 5.08 -12.56
N LYS A 37 -1.73 4.17 -13.24
CA LYS A 37 -0.25 4.01 -13.20
C LYS A 37 0.33 3.96 -11.79
N ILE A 38 -0.38 3.32 -10.86
CA ILE A 38 0.03 3.14 -9.48
C ILE A 38 0.49 1.72 -9.19
N THR A 39 1.27 1.54 -8.14
CA THR A 39 1.68 0.21 -7.69
C THR A 39 0.51 -0.50 -7.00
N LYS A 40 0.48 -1.85 -7.05
CA LYS A 40 -0.52 -2.67 -6.33
C LYS A 40 -0.59 -2.30 -4.85
N ALA A 41 0.56 -2.07 -4.23
CA ALA A 41 0.65 -1.68 -2.82
C ALA A 41 0.01 -0.31 -2.55
N GLU A 42 0.14 0.63 -3.48
CA GLU A 42 -0.48 1.94 -3.36
C GLU A 42 -2.00 1.89 -3.57
N ALA A 43 -2.46 1.09 -4.54
CA ALA A 43 -3.88 0.86 -4.76
C ALA A 43 -4.56 0.30 -3.49
N ILE A 44 -3.93 -0.68 -2.83
CA ILE A 44 -4.43 -1.27 -1.58
C ILE A 44 -4.46 -0.21 -0.46
N ARG A 45 -3.40 0.60 -0.31
CA ARG A 45 -3.37 1.67 0.71
C ARG A 45 -4.48 2.71 0.49
N ARG A 46 -4.70 3.13 -0.75
CA ARG A 46 -5.78 4.05 -1.10
C ARG A 46 -7.15 3.44 -0.81
N GLY A 47 -7.34 2.16 -1.16
CA GLY A 47 -8.56 1.42 -0.83
C GLY A 47 -8.86 1.40 0.67
N ILE A 48 -7.85 1.11 1.50
CA ILE A 48 -8.00 1.15 2.97
C ILE A 48 -8.37 2.56 3.44
N HIS A 49 -7.72 3.59 2.92
CA HIS A 49 -8.01 4.98 3.30
C HIS A 49 -9.44 5.39 2.93
N LEU A 50 -9.93 4.99 1.74
CA LEU A 50 -11.30 5.25 1.31
C LEU A 50 -12.33 4.56 2.23
N VAL A 51 -12.09 3.31 2.62
CA VAL A 51 -12.97 2.58 3.56
C VAL A 51 -12.98 3.27 4.93
N LEU A 52 -11.83 3.77 5.39
CA LEU A 52 -11.73 4.49 6.66
C LEU A 52 -12.33 5.91 6.61
N GLN A 53 -12.37 6.54 5.43
CA GLN A 53 -12.99 7.86 5.22
C GLN A 53 -14.52 7.81 5.18
N GLN A 54 -15.13 6.68 4.84
CA GLN A 54 -16.59 6.50 4.82
C GLN A 54 -17.20 6.27 6.21
N LYS A 55 -16.54 6.76 7.26
CA LYS A 55 -16.94 6.55 8.65
C LYS A 55 -17.57 7.79 9.26
#